data_AF-A0A562Y7J7-F1
#
_entry.id   AF-A0A562Y7J7-F1
#
_cell.length_a   1.000
_cell.length_b   1.000
_cell.length_c   1.000
_cell.angle_alpha   90.00
_cell.angle_beta   90.00
_cell.angle_gamma   90.00
#
_symmetry.space_group_name_H-M   'P 1'
#
loop_
_entity.id
_entity.type
_entity.pdbx_description
1 polymer ?
#
loop_
_entity_poly.entity_id
_entity_poly.type
_entity_poly.pdbx_seq_one_letter_code
_entity_poly.pdbx_strand_id
1 'polypeptide(L)'
;MREFKIKGGFHSGLKVQENNDLILLSEVDKNWPKSDLINIYDRQKKLVVSIKHISRLFKNEFQIVDQNLDIKFINQSARNGTVELINGTVLKFRYSLTKLITNPYLKIFYSDKEIGILNNKKIGLELNYNLTIDNEYISYLNYILTYILVTESNKDYD
;
A
#
# COMPACT_ATOMS: atom_id res chain seq x y z
N MET A 1 10.44 13.83 9.76
CA MET A 1 9.98 12.50 9.31
C MET A 1 8.92 12.01 10.27
N ARG A 2 7.81 11.47 9.74
CA ARG A 2 6.77 10.76 10.50
C ARG A 2 6.89 9.27 10.27
N GLU A 3 6.52 8.49 11.27
CA GLU A 3 6.66 7.04 11.26
C GLU A 3 5.29 6.37 11.45
N PHE A 4 5.05 5.31 10.67
CA PHE A 4 3.83 4.54 10.70
C PHE A 4 4.16 3.05 10.77
N LYS A 5 3.47 2.33 11.65
CA LYS A 5 3.55 0.87 11.75
C LYS A 5 2.41 0.26 10.95
N ILE A 6 2.73 -0.65 10.03
CA ILE A 6 1.73 -1.36 9.23
C ILE A 6 1.84 -2.83 9.57
N LYS A 7 0.78 -3.40 10.16
CA LYS A 7 0.80 -4.79 10.62
C LYS A 7 -0.51 -5.51 10.38
N GLY A 8 -0.44 -6.81 10.15
CA GLY A 8 -1.64 -7.62 10.02
C GLY A 8 -1.36 -9.03 9.51
N GLY A 9 -2.46 -9.74 9.29
CA GLY A 9 -2.44 -11.12 8.84
C GLY A 9 -2.81 -11.22 7.36
N PHE A 10 -2.27 -12.26 6.73
CA PHE A 10 -2.49 -12.62 5.34
C PHE A 10 -3.96 -12.67 4.88
N HIS A 11 -4.86 -13.07 5.78
CA HIS A 11 -6.29 -13.22 5.50
C HIS A 11 -7.16 -12.17 6.20
N SER A 12 -6.56 -11.29 7.01
CA SER A 12 -7.28 -10.33 7.85
C SER A 12 -7.01 -8.87 7.48
N GLY A 13 -6.22 -8.65 6.41
CA GLY A 13 -5.79 -7.33 5.98
C GLY A 13 -4.73 -6.72 6.90
N LEU A 14 -4.48 -5.43 6.72
CA LEU A 14 -3.41 -4.68 7.36
C LEU A 14 -3.97 -3.47 8.11
N LYS A 15 -3.37 -3.15 9.25
CA LYS A 15 -3.69 -1.98 10.07
C LYS A 15 -2.50 -1.03 10.04
N VAL A 16 -2.78 0.24 9.77
CA VAL A 16 -1.80 1.33 9.81
C VAL A 16 -1.97 2.08 11.12
N GLN A 17 -0.90 2.21 11.88
CA GLN A 17 -0.88 2.92 13.15
C GLN A 17 0.19 4.00 13.18
N GLU A 18 -0.12 5.12 13.81
CA GLU A 18 0.83 6.16 14.18
C GLU A 18 0.71 6.39 15.68
N ASN A 19 1.82 6.38 16.43
CA ASN A 19 1.79 6.55 17.89
C ASN A 19 0.78 5.63 18.61
N ASN A 20 0.58 4.42 18.09
CA ASN A 20 -0.42 3.41 18.50
C ASN A 20 -1.88 3.73 18.15
N ASP A 21 -2.18 4.91 17.61
CA ASP A 21 -3.50 5.25 17.10
C ASP A 21 -3.72 4.64 15.71
N LEU A 22 -4.90 4.05 15.51
CA LEU A 22 -5.30 3.53 14.20
C LEU A 22 -5.59 4.68 13.23
N ILE A 23 -4.97 4.64 12.05
CA ILE A 23 -5.14 5.65 11.00
C ILE A 23 -5.99 5.09 9.86
N LEU A 24 -5.58 3.94 9.31
CA LEU A 24 -6.29 3.21 8.26
C LEU A 24 -6.26 1.71 8.56
N LEU A 25 -7.22 0.97 8.01
CA LEU A 25 -7.16 -0.49 7.96
C LEU A 25 -7.65 -0.98 6.59
N SER A 26 -7.12 -2.11 6.14
CA SER A 26 -7.65 -2.85 5.00
C SER A 26 -8.34 -4.13 5.44
N GLU A 27 -9.34 -4.54 4.66
CA GLU A 27 -9.99 -5.85 4.71
C GLU A 27 -9.93 -6.46 3.30
N VAL A 28 -9.77 -7.78 3.21
CA VAL A 28 -9.64 -8.48 1.92
C VAL A 28 -10.72 -9.55 1.83
N ASP A 29 -11.66 -9.35 0.91
CA ASP A 29 -12.67 -10.34 0.56
C ASP A 29 -12.15 -11.17 -0.61
N LYS A 30 -11.64 -12.37 -0.30
CA LYS A 30 -11.09 -13.29 -1.30
C LYS A 30 -12.22 -13.97 -2.07
N ASN A 31 -12.35 -13.66 -3.35
CA ASN A 31 -13.33 -14.28 -4.25
C ASN A 31 -12.61 -15.06 -5.35
N TRP A 32 -12.02 -16.18 -4.97
CA TRP A 32 -11.41 -17.13 -5.89
C TRP A 32 -12.49 -17.77 -6.79
N PRO A 33 -12.29 -17.90 -8.12
CA PRO A 33 -11.09 -17.59 -8.90
C PRO A 33 -11.11 -16.22 -9.60
N LYS A 34 -12.06 -15.33 -9.27
CA LYS A 34 -12.39 -14.18 -10.12
C LYS A 34 -11.56 -12.93 -9.84
N SER A 35 -11.33 -12.59 -8.57
CA SER A 35 -10.62 -11.38 -8.12
C SER A 35 -10.81 -11.18 -6.62
N ASP A 36 -9.82 -10.65 -5.93
CA ASP A 36 -9.99 -10.24 -4.54
C ASP A 36 -10.46 -8.78 -4.46
N LEU A 37 -11.34 -8.48 -3.51
CA LEU A 37 -11.77 -7.11 -3.23
C LEU A 37 -11.04 -6.63 -1.98
N ILE A 38 -10.36 -5.51 -2.09
CA ILE A 38 -9.60 -4.89 -1.01
C ILE A 38 -10.32 -3.59 -0.65
N ASN A 39 -10.87 -3.55 0.56
CA ASN A 39 -11.55 -2.39 1.10
C ASN A 39 -10.62 -1.71 2.10
N ILE A 40 -10.45 -0.39 1.99
CA ILE A 40 -9.67 0.41 2.92
C ILE A 40 -10.61 1.35 3.66
N TYR A 41 -10.50 1.36 4.97
CA TYR A 41 -11.32 2.17 5.85
C TYR A 41 -10.46 3.10 6.72
N ASP A 42 -11.06 4.22 7.10
CA ASP A 42 -10.49 5.11 8.11
C ASP A 42 -10.69 4.56 9.54
N ARG A 43 -10.18 5.31 10.52
CA ARG A 43 -10.33 5.01 11.96
C ARG A 43 -11.79 4.90 12.44
N GLN A 44 -12.75 5.47 11.70
CA GLN A 44 -14.19 5.44 12.00
C GLN A 44 -14.91 4.34 11.22
N LYS A 45 -14.19 3.45 10.53
CA LYS A 45 -14.73 2.45 9.59
C LYS A 45 -15.51 3.06 8.41
N LYS A 46 -15.23 4.30 8.03
CA LYS A 46 -15.75 4.86 6.78
C LYS A 46 -14.89 4.39 5.62
N LEU A 47 -15.53 3.94 4.55
CA LEU A 47 -14.84 3.49 3.34
C LEU A 47 -14.04 4.67 2.76
N VAL A 48 -12.75 4.46 2.56
CA VAL A 48 -11.85 5.40 1.87
C VAL A 48 -11.74 5.03 0.41
N VAL A 49 -11.51 3.75 0.13
CA VAL A 49 -11.39 3.22 -1.22
C VAL A 49 -11.67 1.72 -1.25
N SER A 50 -12.34 1.27 -2.29
CA SER A 50 -12.55 -0.14 -2.62
C SER A 50 -11.88 -0.46 -3.95
N ILE A 51 -10.99 -1.45 -3.96
CA ILE A 51 -10.19 -1.83 -5.12
C ILE A 51 -10.31 -3.31 -5.37
N LYS A 52 -10.61 -3.65 -6.61
CA LYS A 52 -10.61 -5.02 -7.11
C LYS A 52 -9.22 -5.36 -7.66
N HIS A 53 -8.58 -6.37 -7.08
CA HIS A 53 -7.34 -6.93 -7.59
C HIS A 53 -7.64 -7.94 -8.70
N ILE A 54 -7.15 -7.66 -9.91
CA ILE A 54 -7.27 -8.51 -11.08
C ILE A 54 -5.89 -9.08 -11.38
N SER A 55 -5.68 -10.33 -11.01
CA SER A 55 -4.45 -11.05 -11.34
C SER A 55 -4.44 -11.37 -12.84
N ARG A 56 -3.45 -10.86 -13.57
CA ARG A 56 -3.17 -11.20 -14.96
C ARG A 56 -1.76 -11.77 -15.07
N LEU A 57 -1.49 -12.55 -16.13
CA LEU A 57 -0.13 -13.03 -16.38
C LEU A 57 0.86 -11.85 -16.38
N PHE A 58 1.84 -11.91 -15.48
CA PHE A 58 2.94 -10.93 -15.31
C PHE A 58 2.55 -9.51 -14.86
N LYS A 59 1.28 -9.22 -14.56
CA LYS A 59 0.83 -7.90 -14.09
C LYS A 59 -0.30 -8.01 -13.07
N ASN A 60 -0.16 -7.23 -12.00
CA ASN A 60 -1.27 -6.98 -11.08
C ASN A 60 -1.99 -5.73 -11.56
N GLU A 61 -3.26 -5.87 -11.92
CA GLU A 61 -4.13 -4.74 -12.22
C GLU A 61 -5.02 -4.46 -11.02
N PHE A 62 -5.14 -3.17 -10.68
CA PHE A 62 -5.99 -2.70 -9.60
C PHE A 62 -7.08 -1.81 -10.20
N GLN A 63 -8.30 -2.32 -10.17
CA GLN A 63 -9.47 -1.58 -10.62
C GLN A 63 -10.13 -0.90 -9.42
N ILE A 64 -10.23 0.43 -9.45
CA ILE A 64 -10.96 1.18 -8.43
C ILE A 64 -12.45 0.95 -8.64
N VAL A 65 -13.15 0.52 -7.60
CA VAL A 65 -14.60 0.25 -7.60
C VAL A 65 -15.35 1.43 -7.02
N ASP A 66 -14.88 1.96 -5.89
CA ASP A 66 -15.43 3.12 -5.19
C ASP A 66 -14.30 3.85 -4.46
N GLN A 67 -14.38 5.17 -4.33
CA GLN A 67 -13.38 5.96 -3.62
C GLN A 67 -13.88 7.33 -3.15
N ASN A 68 -13.34 7.74 -2.01
CA ASN A 68 -13.36 9.10 -1.49
C ASN A 68 -12.00 9.81 -1.64
N LEU A 69 -11.17 9.29 -2.55
CA LEU A 69 -9.86 9.83 -2.92
C LEU A 69 -9.86 10.17 -4.42
N ASP A 70 -9.00 11.09 -4.83
CA ASP A 70 -8.86 11.47 -6.25
C ASP A 70 -7.84 10.59 -6.99
N ILE A 71 -7.88 9.27 -6.80
CA ILE A 71 -6.96 8.36 -7.50
C ILE A 71 -7.52 8.06 -8.90
N LYS A 72 -6.69 8.29 -9.92
CA LYS A 72 -7.02 7.97 -11.31
C LYS A 72 -6.68 6.52 -11.64
N PHE A 73 -5.49 6.06 -11.26
CA PHE A 73 -5.12 4.65 -11.39
C PHE A 73 -4.03 4.24 -10.41
N ILE A 74 -3.94 2.92 -10.20
CA ILE A 74 -2.87 2.26 -9.46
C ILE A 74 -2.29 1.16 -10.34
N ASN A 75 -0.97 1.09 -10.43
CA ASN A 75 -0.28 0.05 -11.20
C ASN A 75 0.87 -0.54 -10.40
N GLN A 76 1.09 -1.85 -10.54
CA GLN A 76 2.21 -2.57 -9.95
C GLN A 76 2.79 -3.58 -10.94
N SER A 77 4.10 -3.54 -11.05
CA SER A 77 4.95 -4.55 -11.66
C SER A 77 5.89 -5.12 -10.59
N ALA A 78 6.68 -6.14 -10.96
CA ALA A 78 7.58 -6.82 -10.02
C ALA A 78 8.53 -5.90 -9.24
N ARG A 79 8.97 -4.78 -9.83
CA ARG A 79 9.93 -3.85 -9.19
C ARG A 79 9.42 -2.43 -9.03
N ASN A 80 8.38 -2.06 -9.74
CA ASN A 80 7.91 -0.67 -9.81
C ASN A 80 6.40 -0.62 -9.65
N GLY A 81 5.91 0.43 -9.02
CA GLY A 81 4.52 0.80 -9.11
C GLY A 81 4.31 2.30 -9.18
N THR A 82 3.08 2.68 -9.46
CA THR A 82 2.67 4.07 -9.59
C THR A 82 1.26 4.26 -9.07
N VAL A 83 1.04 5.45 -8.51
CA VAL A 83 -0.30 6.00 -8.27
C VAL A 83 -0.36 7.32 -9.01
N GLU A 84 -1.31 7.45 -9.93
CA GLU A 84 -1.63 8.72 -10.58
C GLU A 84 -2.93 9.27 -9.99
N LEU A 85 -2.93 10.56 -9.66
CA LEU A 85 -4.10 11.28 -9.17
C LEU A 85 -4.83 11.96 -10.34
N ILE A 86 -6.10 12.31 -10.15
CA ILE A 86 -6.92 12.97 -11.19
C ILE A 86 -6.28 14.28 -11.66
N ASN A 87 -5.58 14.99 -10.78
CA ASN A 87 -4.87 16.24 -11.11
C ASN A 87 -3.54 16.04 -11.85
N GLY A 88 -3.18 14.80 -12.21
CA GLY A 88 -1.93 14.48 -12.92
C GLY A 88 -0.69 14.30 -12.03
N THR A 89 -0.84 14.44 -10.71
CA THR A 89 0.24 14.11 -9.76
C THR A 89 0.57 12.61 -9.86
N VAL A 90 1.85 12.27 -9.94
CA VAL A 90 2.31 10.87 -9.98
C VAL A 90 3.26 10.58 -8.82
N LEU A 91 2.92 9.55 -8.06
CA LEU A 91 3.79 8.94 -7.05
C LEU A 91 4.39 7.66 -7.62
N LYS A 92 5.71 7.48 -7.45
CA LYS A 92 6.43 6.30 -7.93
C LYS A 92 6.91 5.46 -6.75
N PHE A 93 6.81 4.15 -6.90
CA PHE A 93 7.14 3.16 -5.88
C PHE A 93 8.18 2.20 -6.47
N ARG A 94 9.31 1.99 -5.79
CA ARG A 94 10.38 1.09 -6.26
C ARG A 94 10.71 0.05 -5.19
N TYR A 95 10.46 -1.21 -5.50
CA TYR A 95 10.76 -2.33 -4.62
C TYR A 95 12.23 -2.74 -4.73
N SER A 96 12.84 -3.05 -3.59
CA SER A 96 14.12 -3.74 -3.56
C SER A 96 13.91 -5.25 -3.76
N LEU A 97 14.65 -5.85 -4.69
CA LEU A 97 14.74 -7.31 -4.81
C LEU A 97 15.87 -7.91 -3.99
N THR A 98 16.80 -7.09 -3.49
CA THR A 98 17.93 -7.59 -2.72
C THR A 98 17.50 -7.85 -1.28
N LYS A 99 17.71 -9.08 -0.80
CA LYS A 99 17.51 -9.49 0.61
C LYS A 99 18.63 -8.97 1.54
N LEU A 100 19.26 -7.84 1.21
CA LEU A 100 20.25 -7.24 2.08
C LEU A 100 19.52 -6.50 3.22
N ILE A 101 19.93 -6.77 4.45
CA ILE A 101 19.33 -6.21 5.69
C ILE A 101 19.31 -4.66 5.67
N THR A 102 20.20 -4.03 4.88
CA THR A 102 20.37 -2.59 4.81
C THR A 102 19.54 -1.89 3.72
N ASN A 103 18.82 -2.62 2.87
CA ASN A 103 18.07 -1.99 1.78
C ASN A 103 16.57 -1.93 2.13
N PRO A 104 15.93 -0.74 2.09
CA PRO A 104 14.49 -0.65 2.32
C PRO A 104 13.72 -1.53 1.34
N TYR A 105 12.62 -2.11 1.84
CA TYR A 105 11.77 -3.00 1.05
C TYR A 105 11.15 -2.25 -0.14
N LEU A 106 10.69 -1.02 0.11
CA LEU A 106 10.09 -0.15 -0.89
C LEU A 106 10.53 1.30 -0.67
N LYS A 107 10.88 1.99 -1.74
CA LYS A 107 11.18 3.43 -1.77
C LYS A 107 10.07 4.18 -2.50
N ILE A 108 9.73 5.36 -2.00
CA ILE A 108 8.61 6.19 -2.49
C ILE A 108 9.18 7.50 -3.02
N PHE A 109 8.75 7.89 -4.21
CA PHE A 109 9.25 9.08 -4.90
C PHE A 109 8.13 9.98 -5.37
N TYR A 110 8.38 11.29 -5.30
CA TYR A 110 7.57 12.33 -5.92
C TYR A 110 8.53 13.31 -6.64
N SER A 111 8.23 13.63 -7.90
CA SER A 111 9.11 14.47 -8.74
C SER A 111 10.59 14.04 -8.70
N ASP A 112 10.81 12.71 -8.75
CA ASP A 112 12.11 12.02 -8.66
C ASP A 112 12.93 12.25 -7.37
N LYS A 113 12.38 12.97 -6.38
CA LYS A 113 12.90 13.04 -5.01
C LYS A 113 12.37 11.86 -4.19
N GLU A 114 13.24 11.21 -3.42
CA GLU A 114 12.81 10.20 -2.43
C GLU A 114 12.10 10.91 -1.27
N ILE A 115 10.85 10.52 -0.99
CA ILE A 115 9.99 11.17 0.01
C ILE A 115 9.62 10.24 1.17
N GLY A 116 9.92 8.95 1.03
CA GLY A 116 9.66 7.97 2.07
C GLY A 116 10.18 6.58 1.75
N ILE A 117 10.26 5.76 2.79
CA ILE A 117 10.73 4.39 2.72
C ILE A 117 9.83 3.48 3.55
N LEU A 118 9.65 2.25 3.08
CA LEU A 118 8.97 1.18 3.79
C LEU A 118 9.99 0.09 4.03
N ASN A 119 10.23 -0.22 5.30
CA ASN A 119 11.07 -1.33 5.74
C ASN A 119 10.18 -2.51 6.11
N ASN A 120 10.57 -3.72 5.72
CA ASN A 120 9.86 -4.96 6.06
C ASN A 120 10.63 -5.70 7.16
N LYS A 121 9.93 -6.13 8.20
CA LYS A 121 10.42 -7.11 9.16
C LYS A 121 9.48 -8.30 9.16
N LYS A 122 9.71 -9.28 8.29
CA LYS A 122 8.95 -10.54 8.35
C LYS A 122 9.28 -11.27 9.66
N ILE A 123 8.27 -11.53 10.48
CA ILE A 123 8.37 -12.37 11.68
C ILE A 123 7.24 -13.40 11.61
N GLY A 124 7.56 -14.64 11.28
CA GLY A 124 6.55 -15.71 11.11
C GLY A 124 5.55 -15.40 9.99
N LEU A 125 4.26 -15.64 10.26
CA LEU A 125 3.14 -15.41 9.33
C LEU A 125 2.59 -13.97 9.38
N GLU A 126 3.11 -13.13 10.27
CA GLU A 126 2.66 -11.75 10.42
C GLU A 126 3.45 -10.80 9.50
N LEU A 127 2.70 -9.97 8.79
CA LEU A 127 3.27 -8.87 8.03
C LEU A 127 3.50 -7.70 8.95
N ASN A 128 4.74 -7.22 9.01
CA ASN A 128 5.13 -6.08 9.83
C ASN A 128 6.04 -5.16 9.02
N TYR A 129 5.55 -3.95 8.77
CA TYR A 129 6.28 -2.91 8.06
C TYR A 129 6.39 -1.65 8.90
N ASN A 130 7.49 -0.93 8.70
CA ASN A 130 7.69 0.42 9.22
C ASN A 130 7.84 1.37 8.04
N LEU A 131 6.90 2.30 7.92
CA LEU A 131 6.89 3.34 6.91
C LEU A 131 7.41 4.64 7.53
N THR A 132 8.36 5.29 6.86
CA THR A 132 8.85 6.61 7.23
C THR A 132 8.61 7.55 6.04
N ILE A 133 7.97 8.70 6.28
CA ILE A 133 7.68 9.71 5.25
C ILE A 133 8.18 11.08 5.74
N ASP A 134 8.70 11.88 4.83
CA ASP A 134 9.08 13.25 5.12
C ASP A 134 7.83 14.14 5.35
N ASN A 135 7.89 15.01 6.37
CA ASN A 135 6.74 15.78 6.85
C ASN A 135 6.20 16.72 5.76
N GLU A 136 7.07 17.19 4.86
CA GLU A 136 6.74 18.02 3.70
C GLU A 136 5.69 17.35 2.79
N TYR A 137 5.68 16.01 2.71
CA TYR A 137 4.85 15.24 1.79
C TYR A 137 3.66 14.55 2.47
N ILE A 138 3.29 14.98 3.67
CA ILE A 138 2.21 14.35 4.44
C ILE A 138 0.83 14.45 3.77
N SER A 139 0.63 15.46 2.91
CA SER A 139 -0.58 15.59 2.09
C SER A 139 -0.78 14.40 1.16
N TYR A 140 0.28 13.66 0.83
CA TYR A 140 0.21 12.47 -0.03
C TYR A 140 0.02 11.16 0.75
N LEU A 141 -0.04 11.21 2.09
CA LEU A 141 -0.04 10.03 2.96
C LEU A 141 -1.13 9.01 2.60
N ASN A 142 -2.38 9.45 2.40
CA ASN A 142 -3.49 8.54 2.11
C ASN A 142 -3.32 7.80 0.78
N TYR A 143 -2.70 8.43 -0.22
CA TYR A 143 -2.43 7.79 -1.51
C TYR A 143 -1.29 6.76 -1.38
N ILE A 144 -0.25 7.11 -0.62
CA ILE A 144 0.88 6.23 -0.32
C ILE A 144 0.43 5.00 0.48
N LEU A 145 -0.34 5.22 1.54
CA LEU A 145 -0.89 4.15 2.37
C LEU A 145 -1.87 3.28 1.58
N THR A 146 -2.73 3.89 0.75
CA THR A 146 -3.62 3.14 -0.14
C THR A 146 -2.82 2.20 -1.04
N TYR A 147 -1.77 2.70 -1.70
CA TYR A 147 -0.90 1.86 -2.52
C TYR A 147 -0.36 0.66 -1.74
N ILE A 148 0.26 0.92 -0.58
CA ILE A 148 0.87 -0.12 0.26
C ILE A 148 -0.18 -1.14 0.71
N LEU A 149 -1.33 -0.68 1.22
CA LEU A 149 -2.39 -1.58 1.69
C LEU A 149 -2.91 -2.46 0.55
N VAL A 150 -3.15 -1.90 -0.63
CA VAL A 150 -3.62 -2.65 -1.80
C VAL A 150 -2.60 -3.68 -2.27
N THR A 151 -1.32 -3.33 -2.27
CA THR A 151 -0.27 -4.20 -2.81
C THR A 151 0.23 -5.23 -1.82
N GLU A 152 0.13 -4.97 -0.51
CA GLU A 152 0.66 -5.85 0.54
C GLU A 152 -0.41 -6.68 1.24
N SER A 153 -1.68 -6.25 1.31
CA SER A 153 -2.73 -6.99 2.04
C SER A 153 -3.14 -8.29 1.36
N ASN A 154 -2.89 -8.43 0.06
CA ASN A 154 -3.30 -9.58 -0.74
C ASN A 154 -2.12 -10.34 -1.37
N LYS A 155 -0.90 -10.13 -0.85
CA LYS A 155 0.26 -10.89 -1.31
C LYS A 155 0.20 -12.29 -0.78
N ASP A 156 0.17 -13.27 -1.69
CA ASP A 156 0.49 -14.65 -1.35
C ASP A 156 1.98 -14.76 -0.98
N TYR A 157 2.26 -15.21 0.24
CA TYR A 157 3.56 -15.27 0.89
C TYR A 157 3.75 -16.74 1.24
N ASP A 158 4.10 -17.50 0.20
CA ASP A 158 4.64 -18.85 0.33
C ASP A 158 6.01 -18.82 1.05
#